data_AF-A0A1H1J3H5-F1
#
_entry.id   AF-A0A1H1J3H5-F1
#
_cell.length_a   1.000
_cell.length_b   1.000
_cell.length_c   1.000
_cell.angle_alpha   90.00
_cell.angle_beta   90.00
_cell.angle_gamma   90.00
#
_symmetry.space_group_name_H-M   'P 1'
#
loop_
_entity.id
_entity.type
_entity.pdbx_description
1 polymer ?
#
loop_
_entity_poly.entity_id
_entity_poly.type
_entity_poly.pdbx_seq_one_letter_code
_entity_poly.pdbx_strand_id
1 'polypeptide(L)'
;MSREHVDQAALVRFGEECVNLPKDKADEYRAQARRLRERVETFLSEHPDFSLKKMLLSGSLAKGTALRTLNDIDVACYVSGSDAPHDIAALLKYLAERLRKAFPNFGPDQVKPQTYSVLVSFRSSGLDVDVVPIL
;
A
#
# COMPACT_ATOMS: atom_id res chain seq x y z
N MET A 1 -28.59 -14.65 -39.59
CA MET A 1 -27.34 -14.03 -39.07
C MET A 1 -27.72 -13.22 -37.84
N SER A 2 -27.45 -13.75 -36.65
CA SER A 2 -27.65 -13.00 -35.40
C SER A 2 -26.73 -11.78 -35.43
N ARG A 3 -27.28 -10.59 -35.23
CA ARG A 3 -26.47 -9.39 -35.01
C ARG A 3 -25.84 -9.54 -33.62
N GLU A 4 -24.55 -9.81 -33.54
CA GLU A 4 -23.82 -9.67 -32.27
C GLU A 4 -23.89 -8.20 -31.86
N HIS A 5 -24.70 -7.90 -30.85
CA HIS A 5 -24.85 -6.55 -30.30
C HIS A 5 -23.62 -6.13 -29.46
N VAL A 6 -22.87 -7.11 -28.97
CA VAL A 6 -21.64 -6.93 -28.19
C VAL A 6 -20.66 -7.99 -28.66
N ASP A 7 -19.51 -7.53 -29.15
CA ASP A 7 -18.39 -8.38 -29.56
C ASP A 7 -17.22 -8.24 -28.56
N GLN A 8 -16.14 -8.99 -28.80
CA GLN A 8 -14.93 -8.91 -27.98
C GLN A 8 -14.34 -7.49 -27.96
N ALA A 9 -14.38 -6.77 -29.09
CA ALA A 9 -13.82 -5.42 -29.18
C ALA A 9 -14.59 -4.41 -28.31
N ALA A 10 -15.91 -4.55 -28.21
CA ALA A 10 -16.74 -3.76 -27.32
C ALA A 10 -16.38 -4.01 -25.84
N LEU A 11 -16.11 -5.26 -25.45
CA LEU A 11 -15.69 -5.60 -24.09
C LEU A 11 -14.29 -5.05 -23.75
N VAL A 12 -13.34 -5.13 -24.68
CA VAL A 12 -11.99 -4.57 -24.50
C VAL A 12 -12.07 -3.06 -24.28
N ARG A 13 -12.81 -2.35 -25.14
CA ARG A 13 -12.99 -0.89 -25.02
C ARG A 13 -13.65 -0.51 -23.70
N PHE A 14 -14.70 -1.21 -23.28
CA PHE A 14 -15.31 -0.99 -21.97
C PHE A 14 -14.33 -1.21 -20.82
N GLY A 15 -13.48 -2.24 -20.92
CA GLY A 15 -12.40 -2.50 -19.98
C GLY A 15 -11.45 -1.31 -19.85
N GLU A 16 -10.98 -0.77 -20.96
CA GLU A 16 -10.06 0.38 -20.99
C GLU A 16 -10.71 1.68 -20.49
N GLU A 17 -11.94 1.97 -20.94
CA GLU A 17 -12.61 3.24 -20.68
C GLU A 17 -13.21 3.30 -19.27
N CYS A 18 -13.72 2.20 -18.73
CA CYS A 18 -14.52 2.22 -17.51
C CYS A 18 -13.91 1.41 -16.36
N VAL A 19 -13.23 0.29 -16.63
CA VAL A 19 -12.90 -0.70 -15.59
C VAL A 19 -11.46 -0.57 -15.11
N ASN A 20 -10.50 -0.60 -16.03
CA ASN A 20 -9.08 -0.70 -15.72
C ASN A 20 -8.54 0.62 -15.18
N LEU A 21 -7.61 0.54 -14.22
CA LEU A 21 -6.86 1.70 -13.77
C LEU A 21 -5.99 2.24 -14.93
N PRO A 22 -6.11 3.53 -15.31
CA PRO A 22 -5.25 4.14 -16.33
C PRO A 22 -3.77 4.04 -15.96
N LYS A 23 -2.91 3.82 -16.97
CA LYS A 23 -1.48 3.54 -16.76
C LYS A 23 -0.76 4.69 -16.05
N ASP A 24 -1.02 5.92 -16.45
CA ASP A 24 -0.48 7.15 -15.85
C ASP A 24 -0.79 7.22 -14.34
N LYS A 25 -2.03 6.90 -13.96
CA LYS A 25 -2.44 6.83 -12.56
C LYS A 25 -1.81 5.66 -11.81
N ALA A 26 -1.73 4.49 -12.43
CA ALA A 26 -1.04 3.34 -11.86
C ALA A 26 0.44 3.65 -11.56
N ASP A 27 1.11 4.36 -12.46
CA ASP A 27 2.52 4.75 -12.30
C ASP A 27 2.69 5.81 -11.19
N GLU A 28 1.77 6.76 -11.07
CA GLU A 28 1.71 7.73 -9.97
C GLU A 28 1.63 7.02 -8.60
N TYR A 29 0.71 6.06 -8.46
CA TYR A 29 0.52 5.29 -7.22
C TYR A 29 1.71 4.36 -6.92
N ARG A 30 2.30 3.72 -7.95
CA ARG A 30 3.53 2.94 -7.75
C ARG A 30 4.69 3.80 -7.29
N ALA A 31 4.81 5.02 -7.82
CA ALA A 31 5.82 5.97 -7.36
C ALA A 31 5.58 6.39 -5.91
N GLN A 32 4.33 6.56 -5.49
CA GLN A 32 3.98 6.83 -4.09
C GLN A 32 4.39 5.70 -3.15
N ALA A 33 4.03 4.45 -3.47
CA ALA A 33 4.45 3.29 -2.67
C ALA A 33 5.97 3.13 -2.63
N ARG A 34 6.65 3.41 -3.76
CA ARG A 34 8.11 3.38 -3.82
C ARG A 34 8.74 4.40 -2.88
N ARG A 35 8.25 5.64 -2.83
CA ARG A 35 8.75 6.67 -1.89
C ARG A 35 8.61 6.23 -0.43
N LEU A 36 7.49 5.60 -0.08
CA LEU A 36 7.28 5.05 1.27
C LEU A 36 8.31 3.95 1.57
N ARG A 37 8.51 3.01 0.63
CA ARG A 37 9.49 1.93 0.77
C ARG A 37 10.91 2.46 0.92
N GLU A 38 11.34 3.35 0.04
CA GLU A 38 12.69 3.92 0.04
C GLU A 38 12.98 4.64 1.35
N ARG A 39 12.00 5.38 1.90
CA ARG A 39 12.15 6.06 3.19
C ARG A 39 12.34 5.07 4.35
N VAL A 40 11.60 3.96 4.36
CA VAL A 40 11.83 2.91 5.35
C VAL A 40 13.20 2.27 5.15
N GLU A 41 13.59 1.93 3.91
CA GLU A 41 14.91 1.36 3.61
C GLU A 41 16.06 2.27 4.09
N THR A 42 15.97 3.59 3.87
CA THR A 42 16.93 4.57 4.39
C THR A 42 16.97 4.54 5.92
N PHE A 43 15.81 4.58 6.58
CA PHE A 43 15.72 4.55 8.04
C PHE A 43 16.32 3.25 8.62
N LEU A 44 16.12 2.11 7.96
CA LEU A 44 16.71 0.82 8.35
C LEU A 44 18.23 0.80 8.20
N SER A 45 18.78 1.50 7.22
CA SER A 45 20.24 1.61 7.05
C SER A 45 20.90 2.39 8.20
N GLU A 46 20.18 3.36 8.77
CA GLU A 46 20.61 4.17 9.92
C GLU A 46 20.33 3.48 11.26
N HIS A 47 19.36 2.55 11.29
CA HIS A 47 18.90 1.83 12.48
C HIS A 47 18.82 0.31 12.21
N PRO A 48 19.95 -0.41 12.15
CA PRO A 48 19.97 -1.83 11.77
C PRO A 48 19.20 -2.75 12.73
N ASP A 49 19.12 -2.37 14.01
CA ASP A 49 18.38 -3.08 15.05
C ASP A 49 16.87 -2.82 15.00
N PHE A 50 16.40 -2.04 14.03
CA PHE A 50 14.98 -1.76 13.88
C PHE A 50 14.22 -3.00 13.42
N SER A 51 12.98 -3.12 13.91
CA SER A 51 12.15 -4.30 13.76
C SER A 51 11.56 -4.46 12.36
N LEU A 52 11.30 -3.36 11.66
CA LEU A 52 10.85 -3.41 10.27
C LEU A 52 12.03 -3.86 9.40
N LYS A 53 11.84 -4.81 8.48
CA LYS A 53 12.94 -5.31 7.64
C LYS A 53 12.75 -5.00 6.17
N LYS A 54 11.50 -4.95 5.72
CA LYS A 54 11.20 -4.77 4.31
C LYS A 54 9.78 -4.28 4.11
N MET A 55 9.57 -3.46 3.08
CA MET A 55 8.24 -3.16 2.56
C MET A 55 8.14 -3.59 1.10
N LEU A 56 7.05 -4.26 0.75
CA LEU A 56 6.78 -4.72 -0.61
C LEU A 56 5.42 -4.22 -1.06
N LEU A 57 5.38 -3.58 -2.24
CA LEU A 57 4.11 -3.31 -2.91
C LEU A 57 3.39 -4.64 -3.12
N SER A 58 2.12 -4.67 -2.73
CA SER A 58 1.27 -5.86 -2.80
C SER A 58 -0.06 -5.50 -3.48
N GLY A 59 -1.06 -6.35 -3.32
CA GLY A 59 -2.41 -6.03 -3.79
C GLY A 59 -2.57 -5.97 -5.31
N SER A 60 -3.65 -5.33 -5.72
CA SER A 60 -4.05 -5.24 -7.14
C SER A 60 -3.07 -4.40 -7.97
N LEU A 61 -2.51 -3.33 -7.39
CA LEU A 61 -1.56 -2.45 -8.06
C LEU A 61 -0.23 -3.14 -8.38
N ALA A 62 0.26 -4.00 -7.47
CA ALA A 62 1.43 -4.86 -7.71
C ALA A 62 1.17 -5.85 -8.86
N LYS A 63 -0.03 -6.46 -8.87
CA LYS A 63 -0.41 -7.52 -9.82
C LYS A 63 -0.83 -7.00 -11.19
N GLY A 64 -0.94 -5.69 -11.38
CA GLY A 64 -1.44 -5.11 -12.64
C GLY A 64 -2.93 -5.36 -12.88
N THR A 65 -3.71 -5.51 -11.81
CA THR A 65 -5.15 -5.82 -11.84
C THR A 65 -5.99 -4.77 -11.10
N ALA A 66 -5.42 -3.59 -10.88
CA ALA A 66 -6.11 -2.49 -10.22
C ALA A 66 -7.24 -1.95 -11.10
N LEU A 67 -8.38 -1.67 -10.47
CA LEU A 67 -9.53 -1.03 -11.10
C LEU A 67 -9.42 0.49 -11.01
N ARG A 68 -10.20 1.19 -11.83
CA ARG A 68 -10.32 2.66 -11.80
C ARG A 68 -10.78 3.18 -10.43
N THR A 69 -11.54 2.39 -9.68
CA THR A 69 -12.05 2.69 -8.34
C THR A 69 -11.08 2.26 -7.23
N LEU A 70 -9.77 2.23 -7.50
CA LEU A 70 -8.76 1.93 -6.48
C LEU A 70 -8.80 3.01 -5.40
N ASN A 71 -8.98 2.60 -4.14
CA ASN A 71 -9.15 3.52 -3.00
C ASN A 71 -7.88 3.63 -2.15
N ASP A 72 -7.09 2.57 -2.09
CA ASP A 72 -5.87 2.47 -1.29
C ASP A 72 -4.77 1.71 -2.04
N ILE A 73 -3.55 1.82 -1.52
CA ILE A 73 -2.39 1.10 -2.02
C ILE A 73 -1.94 0.07 -0.98
N ASP A 74 -1.98 -1.20 -1.34
CA ASP A 74 -1.58 -2.28 -0.43
C ASP A 74 -0.07 -2.44 -0.36
N VAL A 75 0.49 -2.43 0.85
CA VAL A 75 1.91 -2.70 1.12
C VAL A 75 2.05 -3.74 2.22
N ALA A 76 2.82 -4.79 1.95
CA ALA A 76 3.23 -5.74 2.96
C ALA A 76 4.48 -5.24 3.70
N CYS A 77 4.48 -5.29 5.02
CA CYS A 77 5.61 -4.89 5.87
C CYS A 77 6.11 -6.07 6.71
N TYR A 78 7.35 -6.50 6.46
CA TYR A 78 7.99 -7.55 7.22
C TYR A 78 8.49 -6.99 8.55
N VAL A 79 8.00 -7.56 9.65
CA VAL A 79 8.31 -7.21 11.02
C VAL A 79 9.05 -8.38 11.64
N SER A 80 10.24 -8.13 12.19
CA SER A 80 11.05 -9.12 12.87
C SER A 80 11.55 -8.58 14.21
N GLY A 81 12.13 -9.47 15.01
CA GLY A 81 12.65 -9.17 16.34
C GLY A 81 11.81 -9.83 17.42
N SER A 82 12.46 -10.21 18.51
CA SER A 82 11.83 -10.84 19.68
C SER A 82 10.71 -10.01 20.31
N ASP A 83 10.70 -8.71 20.04
CA ASP A 83 9.80 -7.74 20.65
C ASP A 83 8.48 -7.59 19.87
N ALA A 84 8.35 -8.22 18.69
CA ALA A 84 7.13 -8.14 17.89
C ALA A 84 6.01 -8.97 18.56
N PRO A 85 4.88 -8.35 18.94
CA PRO A 85 3.79 -9.09 19.57
C PRO A 85 3.15 -10.09 18.62
N HIS A 86 2.74 -11.25 19.14
CA HIS A 86 1.92 -12.22 18.39
C HIS A 86 0.42 -11.90 18.42
N ASP A 87 -0.02 -11.08 19.38
CA ASP A 87 -1.39 -10.56 19.40
C ASP A 87 -1.57 -9.51 18.28
N ILE A 88 -2.65 -9.64 17.51
CA ILE A 88 -2.90 -8.80 16.32
C ILE A 88 -3.03 -7.33 16.73
N ALA A 89 -3.82 -7.00 17.74
CA ALA A 89 -4.05 -5.62 18.13
C ALA A 89 -2.77 -4.95 18.65
N ALA A 90 -1.97 -5.69 19.41
CA ALA A 90 -0.66 -5.25 19.88
C ALA A 90 0.34 -5.08 18.71
N LEU A 91 0.35 -6.00 17.74
CA LEU A 91 1.20 -5.92 16.56
C LEU A 91 0.88 -4.70 15.68
N LEU A 92 -0.40 -4.37 15.50
CA LEU A 92 -0.80 -3.19 14.72
C LEU A 92 -0.43 -1.88 15.43
N LYS A 93 -0.59 -1.81 16.76
CA LYS A 93 -0.10 -0.68 17.56
C LYS A 93 1.42 -0.55 17.45
N TYR A 94 2.13 -1.66 17.60
CA TYR A 94 3.59 -1.73 17.46
C TYR A 94 4.04 -1.24 16.08
N LEU A 95 3.44 -1.76 15.00
CA LEU A 95 3.74 -1.35 13.63
C LEU A 95 3.48 0.16 13.44
N ALA A 96 2.35 0.68 13.91
CA ALA A 96 2.03 2.10 13.80
C ALA A 96 3.05 2.99 14.52
N GLU A 97 3.49 2.61 15.72
CA GLU A 97 4.55 3.35 16.44
C GLU A 97 5.88 3.35 15.68
N ARG A 98 6.26 2.21 15.08
CA ARG A 98 7.48 2.10 14.28
C ARG A 98 7.39 2.92 13.01
N LEU A 99 6.25 2.90 12.32
CA LEU A 99 6.01 3.74 11.15
C LEU A 99 6.10 5.23 11.53
N ARG A 100 5.49 5.68 12.63
CA ARG A 100 5.63 7.08 13.09
C ARG A 100 7.09 7.49 13.35
N LYS A 101 7.93 6.58 13.85
CA LYS A 101 9.37 6.83 14.03
C LYS A 101 10.12 6.95 12.70
N ALA A 102 9.81 6.11 11.71
CA ALA A 102 10.42 6.16 10.38
C ALA A 102 9.98 7.40 9.56
N PHE A 103 8.78 7.91 9.86
CA PHE A 103 8.18 9.08 9.21
C PHE A 103 7.92 10.20 10.23
N PRO A 104 8.97 10.85 10.80
CA PRO A 104 8.81 11.87 11.84
C PRO A 104 8.07 13.13 11.34
N ASN A 105 8.00 13.32 10.01
CA ASN A 105 7.28 14.44 9.40
C ASN A 105 5.76 14.19 9.33
N PHE A 106 5.28 12.99 9.66
CA PHE A 106 3.85 12.68 9.63
C PHE A 106 3.18 13.07 10.94
N GLY A 107 2.00 13.67 10.83
CA GLY A 107 1.15 13.92 11.99
C GLY A 107 0.67 12.63 12.66
N PRO A 108 0.29 12.67 13.95
CA PRO A 108 -0.19 11.48 14.67
C PRO A 108 -1.41 10.81 14.03
N ASP A 109 -2.23 11.60 13.33
CA ASP A 109 -3.44 11.21 12.62
C ASP A 109 -3.20 10.64 11.22
N GLN A 110 -1.97 10.70 10.70
CA GLN A 110 -1.59 10.13 9.41
C GLN A 110 -1.15 8.67 9.49
N VAL A 111 -1.00 8.11 10.69
CA VAL A 111 -0.67 6.68 10.89
C VAL A 111 -1.65 6.10 11.90
N LYS A 112 -2.60 5.29 11.43
CA LYS A 112 -3.73 4.80 12.22
C LYS A 112 -3.83 3.27 12.14
N PRO A 113 -3.71 2.54 13.26
CA PRO A 113 -4.09 1.13 13.30
C PRO A 113 -5.55 0.94 12.89
N GLN A 114 -5.79 -0.06 12.06
CA GLN A 114 -7.11 -0.56 11.66
C GLN A 114 -7.34 -1.93 12.30
N THR A 115 -8.35 -2.68 11.82
CA THR A 115 -8.65 -4.02 12.34
C THR A 115 -7.52 -5.02 12.07
N TYR A 116 -6.92 -4.99 10.87
CA TYR A 116 -5.91 -5.96 10.43
C TYR A 116 -4.70 -5.34 9.71
N SER A 117 -4.61 -4.01 9.69
CA SER A 117 -3.60 -3.26 8.96
C SER A 117 -3.31 -1.93 9.65
N VAL A 118 -2.35 -1.16 9.13
CA VAL A 118 -2.10 0.22 9.55
C VAL A 118 -2.28 1.13 8.34
N LEU A 119 -3.24 2.04 8.43
CA LEU A 119 -3.51 3.04 7.42
C LEU A 119 -2.50 4.18 7.53
N VAL A 120 -1.87 4.51 6.41
CA VAL A 120 -0.93 5.63 6.27
C VAL A 120 -1.51 6.65 5.28
N SER A 121 -1.92 7.82 5.79
CA SER A 121 -2.57 8.86 5.01
C SER A 121 -1.62 9.98 4.58
N PHE A 122 -1.68 10.36 3.30
CA PHE A 122 -0.88 11.45 2.73
C PHE A 122 -1.75 12.71 2.58
N ARG A 123 -1.48 13.76 3.38
CA ARG A 123 -2.31 14.97 3.45
C ARG A 123 -2.44 15.77 2.14
N SER A 124 -1.43 15.73 1.27
CA SER A 124 -1.31 16.65 0.14
C SER A 124 -1.45 16.00 -1.23
N SER A 125 -1.39 14.66 -1.33
CA SER A 125 -1.49 13.94 -2.60
C SER A 125 -1.51 12.44 -2.38
N GLY A 126 -2.24 11.73 -3.24
CA GLY A 126 -2.16 10.27 -3.32
C GLY A 126 -3.28 9.55 -2.58
N LEU A 127 -3.29 8.23 -2.72
CA LEU A 127 -4.20 7.37 -1.99
C LEU A 127 -3.66 7.09 -0.59
N ASP A 128 -4.54 6.65 0.31
CA ASP A 128 -4.06 6.06 1.56
C ASP A 128 -3.27 4.78 1.24
N VAL A 129 -2.27 4.48 2.06
CA VAL A 129 -1.48 3.24 1.95
C VAL A 129 -1.88 2.33 3.09
N ASP A 130 -2.35 1.13 2.76
CA ASP A 130 -2.68 0.11 3.74
C ASP A 130 -1.48 -0.79 3.99
N VAL A 131 -0.96 -0.77 5.22
CA VAL A 131 0.25 -1.50 5.59
C VAL A 131 -0.12 -2.75 6.39
N VAL A 132 0.11 -3.93 5.80
CA VAL A 132 -0.20 -5.22 6.42
C VAL A 132 1.08 -5.83 6.99
N PRO A 133 1.13 -6.17 8.30
CA PRO A 133 2.29 -6.80 8.91
C PRO A 133 2.47 -8.27 8.47
N ILE A 134 3.72 -8.68 8.27
CA ILE A 134 4.15 -10.07 8.09
C ILE A 134 5.22 -10.37 9.13
N LEU A 135 5.00 -11.38 9.98
CA LEU A 135 5.97 -11.89 10.96
C LEU A 135 6.92 -12.92 10.34
#